data_AF-A0A3D4Z1B0-F1
#
_entry.id   AF-A0A3D4Z1B0-F1
#
_cell.length_a   1.000
_cell.length_b   1.000
_cell.length_c   1.000
_cell.angle_alpha   90.00
_cell.angle_beta   90.00
_cell.angle_gamma   90.00
#
_symmetry.space_group_name_H-M   'P 1'
#
loop_
_entity.id
_entity.type
_entity.pdbx_description
1 polymer ?
#
loop_
_entity_poly.entity_id
_entity_poly.type
_entity_poly.pdbx_seq_one_letter_code
_entity_poly.pdbx_strand_id
1 'polypeptide(L)' 'MDKEQKTADPLDEAKAKRLALEEARRQGRDPARHNVVVRDKGNEWEVELTGPEPRTPGDGMTVYVDKNTGALRVMLNE' A
#
# COMPACT_ATOMS: atom_id res chain seq x y z
N MET A 1 16.10 -11.79 -32.97
CA MET A 1 15.14 -10.72 -32.62
C MET A 1 14.85 -10.88 -31.15
N ASP A 2 15.68 -10.23 -30.36
CA ASP A 2 15.70 -10.34 -28.92
C ASP A 2 14.49 -9.64 -28.33
N LYS A 3 13.86 -10.31 -27.35
CA LYS A 3 12.65 -9.86 -26.66
C LYS A 3 12.92 -8.50 -26.03
N GLU A 4 12.24 -7.46 -26.50
CA GLU A 4 12.12 -6.20 -25.78
C GLU A 4 11.59 -6.52 -24.37
N GLN A 5 12.47 -6.41 -23.38
CA GLN A 5 12.11 -6.31 -21.98
C GLN A 5 11.23 -5.08 -21.87
N LYS A 6 9.92 -5.28 -21.72
CA LYS A 6 9.01 -4.26 -21.22
C LYS A 6 9.53 -3.87 -19.83
N THR A 7 10.33 -2.81 -19.74
CA THR A 7 10.46 -2.05 -18.51
C THR A 7 9.05 -1.65 -18.12
N ALA A 8 8.47 -2.35 -17.15
CA ALA A 8 7.19 -1.96 -16.60
C ALA A 8 7.38 -0.55 -16.05
N ASP A 9 6.55 0.40 -16.50
CA ASP A 9 6.57 1.74 -15.94
C ASP A 9 6.46 1.64 -14.41
N PRO A 10 7.27 2.42 -13.66
CA PRO A 10 7.21 2.40 -12.21
C PRO A 10 5.78 2.66 -11.76
N LEU A 11 5.32 1.82 -10.83
CA LEU A 11 3.97 1.80 -10.33
C LEU A 11 3.60 3.18 -9.77
N ASP A 12 2.47 3.73 -10.22
CA ASP A 12 2.01 5.06 -9.81
C ASP A 12 1.30 5.06 -8.45
N GLU A 13 1.16 6.24 -7.84
CA GLU A 13 0.53 6.42 -6.52
C GLU A 13 -0.88 5.81 -6.45
N ALA A 14 -1.70 5.99 -7.49
CA ALA A 14 -3.08 5.53 -7.50
C ALA A 14 -3.15 3.98 -7.51
N LYS A 15 -2.25 3.36 -8.27
CA LYS A 15 -2.10 1.91 -8.29
C LYS A 15 -1.56 1.38 -6.96
N ALA A 16 -0.60 2.06 -6.33
CA ALA A 16 -0.06 1.66 -5.02
C ALA A 16 -1.14 1.71 -3.94
N LYS A 17 -1.88 2.82 -3.91
CA LYS A 17 -3.03 3.00 -3.02
C LYS A 17 -4.02 1.87 -3.21
N ARG A 18 -4.42 1.58 -4.45
CA ARG A 18 -5.38 0.49 -4.75
C ARG A 18 -4.91 -0.85 -4.21
N LEU A 19 -3.65 -1.24 -4.45
CA LEU A 19 -3.09 -2.49 -3.96
C LEU A 19 -3.11 -2.58 -2.43
N ALA A 20 -2.78 -1.48 -1.75
CA ALA A 20 -2.84 -1.40 -0.30
C ALA A 20 -4.27 -1.53 0.25
N LEU A 21 -5.26 -0.92 -0.41
CA LEU A 21 -6.68 -1.05 -0.01
C LEU A 21 -7.20 -2.48 -0.21
N GLU A 22 -6.80 -3.14 -1.30
CA GLU A 22 -7.13 -4.54 -1.58
C GLU A 22 -6.54 -5.47 -0.51
N GLU A 23 -5.28 -5.22 -0.11
CA GLU A 23 -4.63 -5.98 0.94
C GLU A 23 -5.26 -5.74 2.31
N ALA A 24 -5.63 -4.51 2.64
CA ALA A 24 -6.36 -4.21 3.89
C ALA A 24 -7.67 -4.99 3.99
N ARG A 25 -8.44 -5.08 2.89
CA ARG A 25 -9.66 -5.89 2.84
C ARG A 25 -9.39 -7.38 3.03
N ARG A 26 -8.30 -7.92 2.47
CA ARG A 26 -7.89 -9.32 2.66
C ARG A 26 -7.55 -9.64 4.11
N GLN A 27 -6.98 -8.67 4.84
CA GLN A 27 -6.70 -8.76 6.27
C GLN A 27 -7.96 -8.56 7.15
N GLY A 28 -9.15 -8.45 6.54
CA GLY A 28 -10.41 -8.25 7.26
C GLY A 28 -10.64 -6.81 7.74
N ARG A 29 -9.87 -5.83 7.24
CA ARG A 29 -10.00 -4.42 7.59
C ARG A 29 -10.89 -3.70 6.58
N ASP A 30 -11.66 -2.73 7.05
CA ASP A 30 -12.46 -1.88 6.18
C ASP A 30 -11.74 -0.55 5.88
N PRO A 31 -11.06 -0.41 4.72
CA PRO A 31 -10.37 0.81 4.37
C PRO A 31 -11.28 2.04 4.26
N ALA A 32 -12.60 1.88 4.08
CA ALA A 32 -13.54 3.01 4.03
C ALA A 32 -13.65 3.73 5.37
N ARG A 33 -13.30 3.05 6.47
CA ARG A 33 -13.29 3.63 7.82
C ARG A 33 -11.95 4.27 8.19
N HIS A 34 -10.90 4.06 7.39
CA HIS A 34 -9.54 4.49 7.70
C HIS A 34 -9.17 5.77 6.93
N ASN A 35 -8.36 6.61 7.56
CA ASN A 35 -7.62 7.65 6.88
C ASN A 35 -6.46 7.00 6.12
N VAL A 36 -6.35 7.29 4.82
CA VAL A 36 -5.33 6.71 3.94
C VAL A 36 -4.35 7.78 3.52
N VAL A 37 -3.09 7.62 3.90
CA VAL A 37 -1.98 8.50 3.52
C VAL A 37 -1.01 7.72 2.65
N VAL A 38 -0.63 8.29 1.50
CA VAL A 38 0.37 7.68 0.60
C VAL A 38 1.61 8.57 0.59
N ARG A 39 2.78 7.96 0.73
CA ARG A 39 4.08 8.64 0.74
C ARG A 39 5.05 7.96 -0.21
N ASP A 40 5.78 8.77 -0.97
CA ASP A 40 6.88 8.31 -1.80
C ASP A 40 8.13 8.05 -0.91
N LYS A 41 8.70 6.83 -0.97
CA LYS A 41 9.94 6.46 -0.27
C LYS A 41 11.09 6.14 -1.24
N GLY A 42 11.06 6.71 -2.44
CA GLY A 42 12.03 6.44 -3.50
C GLY A 42 11.64 5.19 -4.29
N ASN A 43 12.07 4.01 -3.80
CA ASN A 43 11.89 2.73 -4.51
C ASN A 43 10.53 2.05 -4.22
N GLU A 44 9.82 2.51 -3.20
CA GLU A 44 8.53 1.97 -2.77
C GLU A 44 7.55 3.09 -2.41
N TRP A 45 6.25 2.78 -2.45
CA TRP A 45 5.19 3.61 -1.88
C TRP A 45 4.85 3.10 -0.49
N GLU A 46 4.81 3.99 0.49
CA GLU A 46 4.29 3.72 1.83
C GLU A 46 2.82 4.17 1.88
N VAL A 47 1.91 3.24 2.09
CA VAL A 47 0.47 3.51 2.24
C VAL A 47 0.07 3.19 3.68
N GLU A 48 -0.20 4.24 4.46
CA GLU A 48 -0.63 4.14 5.84
C GLU A 48 -2.16 4.22 5.89
N LEU A 49 -2.79 3.20 6.48
CA LEU A 49 -4.21 3.14 6.81
C LEU A 49 -4.34 3.27 8.32
N THR A 50 -4.83 4.42 8.78
CA THR A 50 -4.99 4.70 10.20
C THR A 50 -6.48 4.86 10.52
N GLY A 51 -6.95 4.12 11.52
CA GLY A 51 -8.31 4.25 12.04
C GLY A 51 -8.74 5.68 12.38
N PRO A 52 -10.05 5.96 12.42
CA PRO A 52 -10.55 7.24 12.90
C PRO A 52 -10.25 7.38 14.39
N GLU A 53 -10.11 8.62 14.88
CA GLU A 53 -9.99 8.85 16.32
C GLU A 53 -11.34 8.59 17.03
N PRO A 54 -11.34 7.99 18.23
CA PRO A 54 -10.19 7.51 19.00
C PRO A 54 -9.59 6.21 18.42
N ARG A 55 -8.26 6.19 18.29
CA ARG A 55 -7.54 5.06 17.69
C ARG A 55 -7.59 3.85 18.62
N THR A 56 -8.02 2.71 18.09
CA THR A 56 -7.91 1.44 18.81
C THR A 56 -6.52 0.85 18.54
N PRO A 57 -5.81 0.33 19.55
CA PRO A 57 -4.59 -0.46 19.35
C PRO A 57 -4.84 -1.57 18.32
N GLY A 58 -3.93 -1.77 17.37
CA GLY A 58 -4.09 -2.73 16.29
C GLY A 58 -4.90 -2.24 15.08
N ASP A 59 -5.51 -1.04 15.11
CA ASP A 59 -6.36 -0.54 14.02
C ASP A 59 -5.54 0.08 12.87
N GLY A 60 -4.27 0.41 13.11
CA GLY A 60 -3.37 0.89 12.05
C GLY A 60 -2.75 -0.22 11.21
N MET A 61 -2.57 0.03 9.92
CA MET A 61 -1.88 -0.85 8.98
C MET A 61 -1.06 -0.02 8.01
N THR A 62 0.19 -0.42 7.77
CA THR A 62 1.06 0.22 6.78
C THR A 62 1.42 -0.80 5.71
N VAL A 63 1.17 -0.46 4.45
CA VAL A 63 1.51 -1.28 3.29
C VAL A 63 2.57 -0.59 2.48
N TYR A 64 3.65 -1.32 2.22
CA TYR A 64 4.72 -0.91 1.34
C TYR A 64 4.56 -1.59 -0.01
N VAL A 65 4.62 -0.81 -1.09
CA VAL A 65 4.46 -1.29 -2.47
C VAL A 65 5.72 -0.97 -3.25
N ASP A 66 6.50 -1.98 -3.64
CA ASP A 66 7.68 -1.79 -4.48
C ASP A 66 7.26 -1.25 -5.86
N LYS A 67 7.90 -0.16 -6.32
CA LYS A 67 7.48 0.53 -7.55
C LYS A 67 7.83 -0.24 -8.81
N ASN A 68 8.85 -1.11 -8.77
CA ASN A 68 9.35 -1.81 -9.95
C ASN A 68 8.65 -3.15 -10.16
N THR A 69 8.30 -3.82 -9.05
CA THR A 69 7.78 -5.19 -9.04
C THR A 69 6.31 -5.27 -8.59
N GLY A 70 5.81 -4.26 -7.90
CA GLY A 70 4.49 -4.29 -7.26
C GLY A 70 4.41 -5.22 -6.05
N ALA A 71 5.56 -5.71 -5.55
CA ALA A 71 5.60 -6.55 -4.36
C ALA A 71 5.08 -5.78 -3.13
N LEU A 72 4.30 -6.47 -2.29
CA LEU A 72 3.67 -5.89 -1.11
C LEU A 72 4.36 -6.37 0.16
N ARG A 73 4.63 -5.44 1.09
CA ARG A 73 5.04 -5.73 2.46
C ARG A 73 4.07 -5.05 3.43
N VAL A 74 3.46 -5.83 4.31
CA VAL A 74 2.44 -5.34 5.26
C VAL A 74 3.02 -5.31 6.66
N MET A 75 2.82 -4.19 7.37
CA MET A 75 3.10 -4.04 8.79
C MET A 75 1.80 -3.67 9.52
N LEU A 76 1.52 -4.35 10.63
CA LEU A 76 0.39 -4.03 11.50
C LEU A 76 0.90 -3.08 12.60
N ASN A 77 0.22 -1.98 12.81
CA ASN A 77 0.56 -1.05 13.88
C ASN A 77 -0.14 -1.53 15.16
N GLU A 78 0.63 -1.78 16.22
CA GLU A 78 0.12 -2.18 17.55
C GLU A 78 -0.64 -1.04 18.24
#